data_AF-A0A4T0E7P5-F1
#
_entry.id   AF-A0A4T0E7P5-F1
#
_cell.length_a   1.000
_cell.length_b   1.000
_cell.length_c   1.000
_cell.angle_alpha   90.00
_cell.angle_beta   90.00
_cell.angle_gamma   90.00
#
_symmetry.space_group_name_H-M   'P 1'
#
loop_
_entity.id
_entity.type
_entity.pdbx_description
1 polymer ?
#
loop_
_entity_poly.entity_id
_entity_poly.type
_entity_poly.pdbx_seq_one_letter_code
_entity_poly.pdbx_strand_id
1 'polypeptide(L)'
;MAFGVLFDFTGNSNASVITKAADMVKESWFLNAVNHKNVDAFLVIGHNPVSRKSSSNTLQTVYEAIRAIKPETPIQMFGGHTHIRDFAIYDDKSVGMESGRYCETLGFLSMSGIESSHYRGKVNPKGVPNPTMKAKKVSTASASASIASSTGSSNMTFFRRYLDWNRMTFEYHAEGSQTKAFDTTKGLAVSENITATRKELNLTSIYGCAPQTWCLSCAPFMSEGSIYSLLARALSATIITEERASKPRLIITNSGHIRFDLAEGAFDYDSSFIVSPFTDAFNYLPDVPYHLASQVLAALESGDYPSKRDLSTESFGFTQMNPSLDSCIDPPVTRDNLITKRSYPGGRIIRRQTTTTPGYVTTDDFGSDGDDTVHSKIPYYSVPNFFQANGSLPANGTLAADATVDLIFLDYVAGSVVKALNGLGGDYTDEEVTYYLPKNFTTNSYLPAYAKMAPEWQANVPNCPVGLGIGYNITS
;
A
#
# COMPACT_ATOMS: atom_id res chain seq x y z
N MET A 1 -21.58 7.64 17.64
CA MET A 1 -20.37 8.16 18.31
C MET A 1 -19.16 7.78 17.49
N ALA A 2 -18.10 8.61 17.42
CA ALA A 2 -16.90 8.30 16.63
C ALA A 2 -15.61 8.34 17.47
N PHE A 3 -14.68 7.43 17.18
CA PHE A 3 -13.32 7.39 17.72
C PHE A 3 -12.30 7.36 16.57
N GLY A 4 -11.17 8.02 16.76
CA GLY A 4 -10.03 8.03 15.83
C GLY A 4 -8.81 7.39 16.48
N VAL A 5 -8.27 6.30 15.91
CA VAL A 5 -7.19 5.51 16.53
C VAL A 5 -6.09 5.18 15.52
N LEU A 6 -4.84 5.47 15.87
CA LEU A 6 -3.65 5.08 15.11
C LEU A 6 -3.22 3.66 15.54
N PHE A 7 -2.53 2.92 14.67
CA PHE A 7 -1.84 1.70 15.10
C PHE A 7 -0.78 2.03 16.16
N ASP A 8 -0.16 1.01 16.76
CA ASP A 8 0.91 1.19 17.77
C ASP A 8 2.22 1.66 17.11
N PHE A 9 2.17 2.86 16.52
CA PHE A 9 3.27 3.48 15.79
C PHE A 9 4.38 3.93 16.74
N THR A 10 5.62 3.59 16.41
CA THR A 10 6.81 3.90 17.22
C THR A 10 7.76 4.89 16.53
N GLY A 11 7.47 5.30 15.29
CA GLY A 11 8.33 6.19 14.49
C GLY A 11 8.00 7.68 14.61
N ASN A 12 7.30 8.10 15.67
CA ASN A 12 6.91 9.49 15.85
C ASN A 12 8.08 10.36 16.35
N SER A 13 8.03 11.67 16.06
CA SER A 13 9.01 12.61 16.62
C SER A 13 8.70 12.91 18.09
N ASN A 14 9.65 13.57 18.76
CA ASN A 14 9.47 14.05 20.15
C ASN A 14 8.38 15.13 20.31
N ALA A 15 7.77 15.60 19.21
CA ALA A 15 6.67 16.56 19.24
C ALA A 15 5.29 15.90 19.45
N SER A 16 5.21 14.57 19.45
CA SER A 16 3.97 13.84 19.72
C SER A 16 4.19 12.67 20.66
N VAL A 17 3.09 12.21 21.26
CA VAL A 17 3.05 11.03 22.13
C VAL A 17 2.01 10.07 21.53
N ILE A 18 2.41 8.81 21.36
CA ILE A 18 1.50 7.74 20.96
C ILE A 18 1.06 6.99 22.22
N THR A 19 -0.23 7.06 22.51
CA THR A 19 -0.87 6.21 23.52
C THR A 19 -1.39 4.96 22.81
N LYS A 20 -0.91 3.78 23.23
CA LYS A 20 -1.37 2.51 22.66
C LYS A 20 -2.86 2.32 22.86
N ALA A 21 -3.54 1.72 21.89
CA ALA A 21 -4.99 1.49 22.00
C ALA A 21 -5.36 0.68 23.26
N ALA A 22 -4.53 -0.30 23.63
CA ALA A 22 -4.70 -1.11 24.83
C ALA A 22 -4.69 -0.32 26.15
N ASP A 23 -4.06 0.85 26.17
CA ASP A 23 -4.05 1.74 27.33
C ASP A 23 -5.15 2.80 27.22
N MET A 24 -5.35 3.36 26.02
CA MET A 24 -6.42 4.31 25.73
C MET A 24 -7.80 3.78 26.15
N VAL A 25 -8.12 2.51 25.85
CA VAL A 25 -9.43 1.93 26.18
C VAL A 25 -9.71 1.78 27.68
N LYS A 26 -8.67 1.92 28.52
CA LYS A 26 -8.79 1.90 29.99
C LYS A 26 -9.00 3.31 30.58
N GLU A 27 -8.79 4.35 29.79
CA GLU A 27 -8.89 5.73 30.27
C GLU A 27 -10.34 6.12 30.58
N SER A 28 -10.51 6.93 31.62
CA SER A 28 -11.84 7.33 32.09
C SER A 28 -12.65 8.07 31.03
N TRP A 29 -12.00 8.88 30.17
CA TRP A 29 -12.72 9.59 29.11
C TRP A 29 -13.27 8.63 28.06
N PHE A 30 -12.54 7.56 27.71
CA PHE A 30 -12.99 6.55 26.76
C PHE A 30 -14.17 5.77 27.34
N LEU A 31 -14.03 5.27 28.58
CA LEU A 31 -15.09 4.54 29.28
C LEU A 31 -16.35 5.40 29.45
N ASN A 32 -16.20 6.69 29.78
CA ASN A 32 -17.33 7.62 29.89
C ASN A 32 -17.99 7.88 28.53
N ALA A 33 -17.21 8.02 27.46
CA ALA A 33 -17.74 8.19 26.11
C ALA A 33 -18.52 6.95 25.66
N VAL A 34 -17.94 5.75 25.79
CA VAL A 34 -18.64 4.50 25.44
C VAL A 34 -19.90 4.31 26.27
N ASN A 35 -19.90 4.66 27.56
CA ASN A 35 -21.08 4.57 28.42
C ASN A 35 -22.18 5.61 28.13
N HIS A 36 -21.94 6.57 27.23
CA HIS A 36 -22.95 7.57 26.88
C HIS A 36 -24.28 6.90 26.48
N LYS A 37 -25.39 7.51 26.91
CA LYS A 37 -26.73 7.07 26.55
C LYS A 37 -27.03 7.55 25.13
N ASN A 38 -27.92 6.86 24.41
CA ASN A 38 -28.39 7.28 23.08
C ASN A 38 -27.28 7.26 22.00
N VAL A 39 -26.56 6.14 21.89
CA VAL A 39 -25.65 5.86 20.77
C VAL A 39 -26.24 4.73 19.93
N ASP A 40 -26.69 5.06 18.72
CA ASP A 40 -27.28 4.08 17.79
C ASP A 40 -26.21 3.29 17.02
N ALA A 41 -25.01 3.84 16.87
CA ALA A 41 -23.86 3.18 16.25
C ALA A 41 -22.54 3.82 16.68
N PHE A 42 -21.47 3.03 16.66
CA PHE A 42 -20.09 3.49 16.79
C PHE A 42 -19.39 3.50 15.44
N LEU A 43 -18.60 4.53 15.20
CA LEU A 43 -17.71 4.66 14.06
C LEU A 43 -16.27 4.69 14.58
N VAL A 44 -15.45 3.71 14.23
CA VAL A 44 -14.04 3.68 14.63
C VAL A 44 -13.20 3.85 13.36
N ILE A 45 -12.62 5.03 13.21
CA ILE A 45 -11.75 5.35 12.08
C ILE A 45 -10.30 5.30 12.52
N GLY A 46 -9.40 4.92 11.64
CA GLY A 46 -8.00 4.85 12.02
C GLY A 46 -7.07 4.56 10.87
N HIS A 47 -5.84 5.06 10.99
CA HIS A 47 -4.75 4.57 10.14
C HIS A 47 -4.27 3.24 10.75
N ASN A 48 -5.02 2.17 10.47
CA ASN A 48 -4.89 0.84 11.06
C ASN A 48 -5.40 -0.20 10.06
N PRO A 49 -4.84 -1.43 10.01
CA PRO A 49 -5.50 -2.50 9.30
C PRO A 49 -6.90 -2.80 9.87
N VAL A 50 -7.82 -3.28 9.03
CA VAL A 50 -9.10 -3.85 9.48
C VAL A 50 -9.07 -5.36 9.59
N SER A 51 -8.11 -6.03 8.94
CA SER A 51 -7.99 -7.48 8.99
C SER A 51 -7.72 -7.96 10.41
N ARG A 52 -8.54 -8.90 10.89
CA ARG A 52 -8.38 -9.56 12.21
C ARG A 52 -7.12 -10.43 12.30
N LYS A 53 -6.51 -10.73 11.16
CA LYS A 53 -5.26 -11.51 11.07
C LYS A 53 -4.02 -10.63 11.18
N SER A 54 -4.18 -9.30 11.08
CA SER A 54 -3.05 -8.37 11.14
C SER A 54 -2.63 -8.13 12.58
N SER A 55 -1.34 -8.32 12.86
CA SER A 55 -0.74 -8.07 14.18
C SER A 55 -0.73 -6.59 14.58
N SER A 56 -0.82 -5.66 13.63
CA SER A 56 -0.87 -4.21 13.90
C SER A 56 -2.29 -3.66 13.98
N ASN A 57 -3.32 -4.51 13.94
CA ASN A 57 -4.72 -4.08 14.02
C ASN A 57 -5.11 -3.73 15.46
N THR A 58 -4.99 -2.46 15.79
CA THR A 58 -5.45 -1.94 17.09
C THR A 58 -6.95 -1.59 17.10
N LEU A 59 -7.61 -1.52 15.93
CA LEU A 59 -9.06 -1.32 15.86
C LEU A 59 -9.81 -2.47 16.52
N GLN A 60 -9.28 -3.69 16.44
CA GLN A 60 -9.82 -4.85 17.15
C GLN A 60 -9.85 -4.63 18.67
N THR A 61 -8.81 -4.03 19.26
CA THR A 61 -8.78 -3.73 20.70
C THR A 61 -9.89 -2.76 21.11
N VAL A 62 -10.13 -1.74 20.28
CA VAL A 62 -11.19 -0.74 20.50
C VAL A 62 -12.57 -1.37 20.33
N TYR A 63 -12.73 -2.22 19.30
CA TYR A 63 -13.95 -3.00 19.07
C TYR A 63 -14.29 -3.87 20.27
N GLU A 64 -13.33 -4.62 20.82
CA GLU A 64 -13.53 -5.49 21.98
C GLU A 64 -13.95 -4.68 23.22
N ALA A 65 -13.31 -3.54 23.46
CA ALA A 65 -13.65 -2.65 24.58
C ALA A 65 -15.05 -2.04 24.45
N ILE A 66 -15.45 -1.61 23.25
CA ILE A 66 -16.82 -1.11 23.00
C ILE A 66 -17.83 -2.25 23.16
N ARG A 67 -17.56 -3.41 22.55
CA ARG A 67 -18.47 -4.56 22.58
C ARG A 67 -18.70 -5.09 23.99
N ALA A 68 -17.71 -5.01 24.87
CA ALA A 68 -17.84 -5.37 26.30
C ALA A 68 -18.84 -4.49 27.07
N ILE A 69 -19.00 -3.21 26.68
CA ILE A 69 -19.89 -2.25 27.35
C ILE A 69 -21.23 -2.12 26.60
N LYS A 70 -21.20 -2.24 25.27
CA LYS A 70 -22.32 -2.07 24.34
C LYS A 70 -22.46 -3.33 23.47
N PRO A 71 -22.97 -4.44 24.03
CA PRO A 71 -22.96 -5.75 23.39
C PRO A 71 -23.75 -5.80 22.07
N GLU A 72 -24.77 -4.96 21.91
CA GLU A 72 -25.68 -5.00 20.76
C GLU A 72 -25.56 -3.78 19.82
N THR A 73 -24.80 -2.75 20.20
CA THR A 73 -24.69 -1.53 19.37
C THR A 73 -23.78 -1.78 18.17
N PRO A 74 -24.20 -1.48 16.92
CA PRO A 74 -23.37 -1.64 15.73
C PRO A 74 -22.04 -0.87 15.80
N ILE A 75 -20.98 -1.44 15.22
CA ILE A 75 -19.64 -0.83 15.14
C ILE A 75 -19.15 -0.88 13.69
N GLN A 76 -18.99 0.28 13.05
CA GLN A 76 -18.38 0.38 11.73
C GLN A 76 -16.92 0.83 11.86
N MET A 77 -16.01 0.10 11.21
CA MET A 77 -14.60 0.45 11.15
C MET A 77 -14.18 0.94 9.76
N PHE A 78 -13.35 1.98 9.71
CA PHE A 78 -12.62 2.35 8.50
C PHE A 78 -11.13 2.42 8.80
N GLY A 79 -10.38 1.54 8.16
CA GLY A 79 -8.94 1.41 8.33
C GLY A 79 -8.12 1.95 7.16
N GLY A 80 -6.85 1.57 7.15
CA GLY A 80 -5.85 1.83 6.13
C GLY A 80 -4.52 1.23 6.55
N HIS A 81 -3.43 1.98 6.39
CA HIS A 81 -2.06 1.58 6.72
C HIS A 81 -1.46 0.51 5.79
N THR A 82 -2.20 -0.55 5.48
CA THR A 82 -1.67 -1.70 4.75
C THR A 82 -1.76 -1.59 3.23
N HIS A 83 -2.37 -0.50 2.75
CA HIS A 83 -2.42 -0.13 1.33
C HIS A 83 -3.21 -1.10 0.43
N ILE A 84 -4.15 -1.88 0.98
CA ILE A 84 -4.97 -2.84 0.23
C ILE A 84 -6.47 -2.50 0.24
N ARG A 85 -7.22 -3.11 -0.67
CA ARG A 85 -8.68 -3.23 -0.59
C ARG A 85 -8.99 -4.40 0.34
N ASP A 86 -9.75 -4.17 1.42
CA ASP A 86 -10.14 -5.24 2.34
C ASP A 86 -11.48 -4.96 3.04
N PHE A 87 -12.17 -6.05 3.38
CA PHE A 87 -13.42 -6.05 4.13
C PHE A 87 -13.38 -7.15 5.19
N ALA A 88 -13.45 -6.75 6.46
CA ALA A 88 -13.37 -7.69 7.58
C ALA A 88 -14.68 -7.73 8.35
N ILE A 89 -15.21 -8.94 8.58
CA ILE A 89 -16.36 -9.16 9.46
C ILE A 89 -15.85 -9.43 10.88
N TYR A 90 -16.40 -8.73 11.86
CA TYR A 90 -16.11 -8.95 13.28
C TYR A 90 -17.25 -9.71 13.96
N ASP A 91 -18.48 -9.28 13.70
CA ASP A 91 -19.70 -9.99 14.07
C ASP A 91 -20.85 -9.65 13.10
N ASP A 92 -22.05 -10.13 13.38
CA ASP A 92 -23.24 -9.89 12.57
C ASP A 92 -23.79 -8.43 12.64
N LYS A 93 -23.14 -7.56 13.41
CA LYS A 93 -23.48 -6.13 13.56
C LYS A 93 -22.30 -5.19 13.25
N SER A 94 -21.13 -5.73 12.89
CA SER A 94 -19.88 -4.96 12.83
C SER A 94 -18.93 -5.46 11.75
N VAL A 95 -18.48 -4.52 10.94
CA VAL A 95 -17.60 -4.74 9.79
C VAL A 95 -16.55 -3.63 9.72
N GLY A 96 -15.42 -3.91 9.09
CA GLY A 96 -14.36 -2.96 8.79
C GLY A 96 -14.04 -2.92 7.31
N MET A 97 -13.67 -1.75 6.78
CA MET A 97 -13.28 -1.55 5.38
C MET A 97 -11.93 -0.83 5.27
N GLU A 98 -11.06 -1.31 4.37
CA GLU A 98 -9.87 -0.62 3.87
C GLU A 98 -10.04 -0.27 2.39
N SER A 99 -9.56 0.91 1.99
CA SER A 99 -9.84 1.51 0.68
C SER A 99 -8.60 1.68 -0.20
N GLY A 100 -7.68 0.72 -0.18
CA GLY A 100 -6.50 0.73 -1.05
C GLY A 100 -5.51 1.84 -0.70
N ARG A 101 -4.92 2.44 -1.73
CA ARG A 101 -3.82 3.42 -1.63
C ARG A 101 -3.85 4.45 -2.76
N TYR A 102 -3.06 5.51 -2.61
CA TYR A 102 -2.58 6.41 -3.66
C TYR A 102 -3.64 6.99 -4.61
N CYS A 103 -4.87 7.18 -4.13
CA CYS A 103 -6.00 7.58 -4.97
C CYS A 103 -6.18 6.62 -6.17
N GLU A 104 -6.00 5.32 -5.96
CA GLU A 104 -6.35 4.27 -6.93
C GLU A 104 -7.74 3.70 -6.66
N THR A 105 -8.25 3.88 -5.43
CA THR A 105 -9.49 3.28 -4.95
C THR A 105 -10.31 4.28 -4.15
N LEU A 106 -11.60 4.36 -4.45
CA LEU A 106 -12.62 4.90 -3.57
C LEU A 106 -13.44 3.75 -3.00
N GLY A 107 -13.33 3.50 -1.70
CA GLY A 107 -14.14 2.49 -1.04
C GLY A 107 -15.54 3.01 -0.72
N PHE A 108 -16.56 2.20 -0.98
CA PHE A 108 -17.97 2.49 -0.75
C PHE A 108 -18.57 1.42 0.16
N LEU A 109 -19.25 1.84 1.22
CA LEU A 109 -20.03 0.96 2.08
C LEU A 109 -21.43 1.55 2.30
N SER A 110 -22.45 0.69 2.29
CA SER A 110 -23.77 1.00 2.81
C SER A 110 -24.23 -0.04 3.81
N MET A 111 -25.05 0.39 4.77
CA MET A 111 -25.61 -0.47 5.82
C MET A 111 -27.08 -0.15 6.06
N SER A 112 -27.87 -1.17 6.41
CA SER A 112 -29.27 -1.05 6.81
C SER A 112 -29.53 -1.87 8.06
N GLY A 113 -30.68 -1.63 8.71
CA GLY A 113 -31.06 -2.34 9.95
C GLY A 113 -30.54 -1.72 11.24
N ILE A 114 -30.00 -0.48 11.21
CA ILE A 114 -29.68 0.24 12.44
C ILE A 114 -30.98 0.65 13.14
N GLU A 115 -31.23 0.09 14.31
CA GLU A 115 -32.38 0.43 15.14
C GLU A 115 -32.11 1.73 15.92
N SER A 116 -32.98 2.73 15.73
CA SER A 116 -32.90 4.00 16.45
C SER A 116 -34.30 4.45 16.85
N SER A 117 -34.52 4.65 18.16
CA SER A 117 -35.78 5.19 18.69
C SER A 117 -35.98 6.67 18.37
N HIS A 118 -34.92 7.37 17.95
CA HIS A 118 -34.92 8.81 17.72
C HIS A 118 -34.87 9.18 16.24
N TYR A 119 -34.51 8.25 15.34
CA TYR A 119 -34.51 8.50 13.92
C TYR A 119 -35.93 8.52 13.34
N ARG A 120 -36.32 9.68 12.79
CA ARG A 120 -37.62 9.91 12.13
C ARG A 120 -37.50 10.00 10.60
N GLY A 121 -36.31 9.80 10.05
CA GLY A 121 -36.04 9.93 8.62
C GLY A 121 -36.45 8.71 7.81
N LYS A 122 -36.15 8.72 6.50
CA LYS A 122 -36.36 7.56 5.63
C LYS A 122 -35.32 6.49 5.93
N VAL A 123 -35.77 5.28 6.26
CA VAL A 123 -34.89 4.12 6.50
C VAL A 123 -34.31 3.61 5.18
N ASN A 124 -35.14 3.54 4.13
CA ASN A 124 -34.75 3.10 2.79
C ASN A 124 -35.10 4.21 1.77
N PRO A 125 -34.11 4.94 1.22
CA PRO A 125 -34.33 5.93 0.18
C PRO A 125 -34.99 5.31 -1.07
N LYS A 126 -36.01 5.98 -1.60
CA LYS A 126 -36.71 5.50 -2.81
C LYS A 126 -35.77 5.53 -4.01
N GLY A 127 -35.69 4.42 -4.75
CA GLY A 127 -34.91 4.34 -5.98
C GLY A 127 -33.42 3.99 -5.78
N VAL A 128 -32.99 3.84 -4.53
CA VAL A 128 -31.64 3.39 -4.18
C VAL A 128 -31.70 1.91 -3.79
N PRO A 129 -30.90 1.02 -4.42
CA PRO A 129 -30.75 -0.35 -3.97
C PRO A 129 -30.29 -0.41 -2.51
N ASN A 130 -30.97 -1.19 -1.68
CA ASN A 130 -30.59 -1.37 -0.28
C ASN A 130 -29.57 -2.51 -0.15
N PRO A 131 -28.66 -2.45 0.82
CA PRO A 131 -27.73 -3.54 1.09
C PRO A 131 -28.49 -4.82 1.46
N THR A 132 -28.00 -5.97 1.00
CA THR A 132 -28.64 -7.29 1.19
C THR A 132 -27.74 -8.32 1.89
N MET A 133 -26.43 -8.08 1.94
CA MET A 133 -25.49 -9.07 2.48
C MET A 133 -25.54 -9.08 4.01
N LYS A 134 -25.58 -10.27 4.61
CA LYS A 134 -25.51 -10.43 6.07
C LYS A 134 -24.08 -10.74 6.48
N ALA A 135 -23.58 -10.02 7.47
CA ALA A 135 -22.36 -10.40 8.16
C ALA A 135 -22.64 -11.64 9.03
N LYS A 136 -21.74 -12.62 9.01
CA LYS A 136 -21.84 -13.83 9.83
C LYS A 136 -20.99 -13.67 11.08
N LYS A 137 -21.51 -14.10 12.23
CA LYS A 137 -20.68 -14.26 13.43
C LYS A 137 -19.55 -15.23 13.10
N VAL A 138 -18.32 -14.85 13.41
CA VAL A 138 -17.17 -15.71 13.16
C VAL A 138 -17.17 -16.82 14.22
N SER A 139 -17.51 -18.06 13.85
CA SER A 139 -17.48 -19.20 14.76
C SER A 139 -16.04 -19.71 14.95
N THR A 140 -15.57 -19.74 16.19
CA THR A 140 -14.24 -20.24 16.57
C THR A 140 -14.20 -21.76 16.50
N ALA A 141 -13.55 -22.33 15.47
CA ALA A 141 -13.17 -23.74 15.46
C ALA A 141 -11.83 -24.01 16.18
N SER A 142 -11.13 -22.98 16.67
CA SER A 142 -9.88 -23.11 17.42
C SER A 142 -9.86 -22.18 18.63
N ALA A 143 -9.47 -22.74 19.78
CA ALA A 143 -9.57 -22.14 21.12
C ALA A 143 -8.55 -21.01 21.41
N SER A 144 -7.90 -20.42 20.40
CA SER A 144 -6.79 -19.49 20.61
C SER A 144 -7.08 -18.00 20.36
N ALA A 145 -8.32 -17.60 20.01
CA ALA A 145 -8.78 -16.21 20.08
C ALA A 145 -10.29 -16.09 19.84
N SER A 146 -11.12 -16.30 20.85
CA SER A 146 -12.52 -15.87 20.77
C SER A 146 -12.58 -14.35 20.93
N ILE A 147 -12.77 -13.62 19.83
CA ILE A 147 -13.03 -12.18 19.87
C ILE A 147 -14.43 -11.93 20.44
N ALA A 148 -14.62 -10.79 21.12
CA ALA A 148 -15.94 -10.39 21.61
C ALA A 148 -16.94 -10.35 20.44
N SER A 149 -18.17 -10.80 20.65
CA SER A 149 -19.21 -10.85 19.61
C SER A 149 -20.55 -10.44 20.18
N SER A 150 -21.41 -9.85 19.34
CA SER A 150 -22.79 -9.56 19.72
C SER A 150 -23.54 -10.84 20.14
N THR A 151 -24.49 -10.72 21.06
CA THR A 151 -25.23 -11.89 21.59
C THR A 151 -26.60 -12.04 20.94
N GLY A 152 -27.28 -10.93 20.65
CA GLY A 152 -28.58 -10.91 20.00
C GLY A 152 -28.54 -11.26 18.52
N SER A 153 -29.70 -11.54 17.94
CA SER A 153 -29.88 -11.65 16.50
C SER A 153 -29.73 -10.28 15.83
N SER A 154 -29.17 -10.25 14.62
CA SER A 154 -29.06 -9.04 13.80
C SER A 154 -29.97 -9.11 12.57
N ASN A 155 -30.66 -8.00 12.28
CA ASN A 155 -31.33 -7.75 11.01
C ASN A 155 -30.47 -6.89 10.06
N MET A 156 -29.24 -6.56 10.47
CA MET A 156 -28.39 -5.67 9.69
C MET A 156 -27.96 -6.31 8.38
N THR A 157 -27.88 -5.47 7.36
CA THR A 157 -27.35 -5.83 6.06
C THR A 157 -26.33 -4.81 5.61
N PHE A 158 -25.38 -5.26 4.80
CA PHE A 158 -24.24 -4.50 4.35
C PHE A 158 -24.07 -4.65 2.84
N PHE A 159 -23.39 -3.68 2.25
CA PHE A 159 -22.89 -3.73 0.88
C PHE A 159 -21.57 -2.98 0.83
N ARG A 160 -20.60 -3.51 0.09
CA ARG A 160 -19.27 -2.93 -0.09
C ARG A 160 -18.87 -2.94 -1.55
N ARG A 161 -18.19 -1.89 -2.01
CA ARG A 161 -17.61 -1.79 -3.35
C ARG A 161 -16.30 -1.01 -3.31
N TYR A 162 -15.32 -1.43 -4.11
CA TYR A 162 -14.09 -0.68 -4.38
C TYR A 162 -14.15 -0.11 -5.79
N LEU A 163 -14.24 1.20 -5.88
CA LEU A 163 -14.35 1.92 -7.15
C LEU A 163 -12.96 2.33 -7.59
N ASP A 164 -12.57 1.97 -8.81
CA ASP A 164 -11.36 2.50 -9.41
C ASP A 164 -11.42 4.02 -9.50
N TRP A 165 -10.30 4.66 -9.18
CA TRP A 165 -10.22 6.11 -9.19
C TRP A 165 -10.01 6.66 -10.60
N ASN A 166 -11.05 6.59 -11.42
CA ASN A 166 -11.05 7.15 -12.75
C ASN A 166 -12.41 7.76 -13.10
N ARG A 167 -12.39 8.66 -14.09
CA ARG A 167 -13.59 9.37 -14.54
C ARG A 167 -14.71 8.44 -15.00
N MET A 168 -14.39 7.36 -15.71
CA MET A 168 -15.40 6.43 -16.23
C MET A 168 -16.15 5.74 -15.09
N THR A 169 -15.45 5.32 -14.04
CA THR A 169 -16.06 4.74 -12.84
C THR A 169 -16.94 5.76 -12.14
N PHE A 170 -16.45 6.99 -11.91
CA PHE A 170 -17.28 8.01 -11.25
C PHE A 170 -18.49 8.43 -12.09
N GLU A 171 -18.34 8.56 -13.41
CA GLU A 171 -19.45 8.79 -14.33
C GLU A 171 -20.44 7.64 -14.32
N TYR A 172 -20.00 6.38 -14.22
CA TYR A 172 -20.91 5.24 -14.15
C TYR A 172 -21.78 5.26 -12.88
N HIS A 173 -21.21 5.62 -11.73
CA HIS A 173 -21.90 5.59 -10.44
C HIS A 173 -22.68 6.84 -10.07
N ALA A 174 -22.29 8.00 -10.61
CA ALA A 174 -22.96 9.26 -10.27
C ALA A 174 -24.41 9.27 -10.78
N GLU A 175 -25.35 9.66 -9.91
CA GLU A 175 -26.76 9.74 -10.29
C GLU A 175 -26.96 10.79 -11.40
N GLY A 176 -27.53 10.35 -12.53
CA GLY A 176 -27.94 11.24 -13.62
C GLY A 176 -26.81 11.69 -14.57
N SER A 177 -25.55 11.31 -14.31
CA SER A 177 -24.39 11.58 -15.19
C SER A 177 -24.51 10.96 -16.58
N GLN A 178 -25.35 9.93 -16.75
CA GLN A 178 -25.63 9.36 -18.08
C GLN A 178 -26.54 10.26 -18.93
N THR A 179 -27.11 11.31 -18.34
CA THR A 179 -28.04 12.25 -19.01
C THR A 179 -27.67 13.72 -18.83
N LYS A 180 -26.74 14.03 -17.93
CA LYS A 180 -26.28 15.38 -17.60
C LYS A 180 -24.75 15.39 -17.60
N ALA A 181 -24.17 16.58 -17.75
CA ALA A 181 -22.72 16.74 -17.59
C ALA A 181 -22.29 16.25 -16.20
N PHE A 182 -21.27 15.40 -16.17
CA PHE A 182 -20.66 14.91 -14.95
C PHE A 182 -19.86 15.99 -14.21
N ASP A 183 -19.20 16.86 -14.98
CA ASP A 183 -18.38 17.93 -14.44
C ASP A 183 -19.23 18.99 -13.72
N THR A 184 -18.73 19.42 -12.57
CA THR A 184 -19.27 20.57 -11.85
C THR A 184 -18.30 21.74 -11.97
N THR A 185 -18.79 22.98 -11.95
CA THR A 185 -17.93 24.18 -11.95
C THR A 185 -16.89 24.14 -10.83
N LYS A 186 -17.27 23.65 -9.65
CA LYS A 186 -16.34 23.49 -8.52
C LYS A 186 -15.28 22.42 -8.80
N GLY A 187 -15.66 21.28 -9.39
CA GLY A 187 -14.72 20.22 -9.76
C GLY A 187 -13.70 20.69 -10.79
N LEU A 188 -14.14 21.40 -11.83
CA LEU A 188 -13.26 21.98 -12.84
C LEU A 188 -12.28 22.99 -12.24
N ALA A 189 -12.76 23.88 -11.36
CA ALA A 189 -11.89 24.85 -10.67
C ALA A 189 -10.82 24.17 -9.81
N VAL A 190 -11.13 23.03 -9.16
CA VAL A 190 -10.13 22.24 -8.43
C VAL A 190 -9.10 21.62 -9.38
N SER A 191 -9.53 21.06 -10.52
CA SER A 191 -8.62 20.51 -11.54
C SER A 191 -7.69 21.57 -12.13
N GLU A 192 -8.21 22.77 -12.40
CA GLU A 192 -7.43 23.92 -12.86
C GLU A 192 -6.40 24.34 -11.82
N ASN A 193 -6.79 24.41 -10.54
CA ASN A 193 -5.87 24.75 -9.46
C ASN A 193 -4.75 23.72 -9.31
N ILE A 194 -5.08 22.42 -9.31
CA ILE A 194 -4.07 21.34 -9.29
C ILE A 194 -3.09 21.50 -10.45
N THR A 195 -3.60 21.74 -11.66
CA THR A 195 -2.78 21.92 -12.86
C THR A 195 -1.85 23.13 -12.74
N ALA A 196 -2.37 24.25 -12.23
CA ALA A 196 -1.59 25.46 -12.01
C ALA A 196 -0.49 25.24 -10.94
N THR A 197 -0.81 24.60 -9.82
CA THR A 197 0.16 24.30 -8.76
C THR A 197 1.27 23.35 -9.26
N ARG A 198 0.93 22.32 -10.03
CA ARG A 198 1.94 21.42 -10.63
C ARG A 198 2.92 22.16 -11.54
N LYS A 199 2.41 23.14 -12.29
CA LYS A 199 3.22 24.01 -13.16
C LYS A 199 4.11 24.96 -12.35
N GLU A 200 3.57 25.59 -11.31
CA GLU A 200 4.32 26.49 -10.41
C GLU A 200 5.48 25.75 -9.71
N LEU A 201 5.23 24.53 -9.24
CA LEU A 201 6.23 23.66 -8.62
C LEU A 201 7.18 22.99 -9.62
N ASN A 202 6.97 23.21 -10.92
CA ASN A 202 7.77 22.64 -12.00
C ASN A 202 7.90 21.10 -11.95
N LEU A 203 6.82 20.43 -11.52
CA LEU A 203 6.81 18.97 -11.29
C LEU A 203 7.03 18.15 -12.57
N THR A 204 6.71 18.70 -13.73
CA THR A 204 6.85 18.02 -15.03
C THR A 204 8.21 18.27 -15.70
N SER A 205 9.22 18.73 -14.95
CA SER A 205 10.59 18.85 -15.47
C SER A 205 11.20 17.47 -15.69
N ILE A 206 11.45 17.14 -16.96
CA ILE A 206 11.93 15.83 -17.39
C ILE A 206 13.41 15.64 -17.02
N TYR A 207 13.73 14.51 -16.42
CA TYR A 207 15.09 14.03 -16.22
C TYR A 207 15.54 13.05 -17.32
N GLY A 208 14.61 12.24 -17.83
CA GLY A 208 14.85 11.30 -18.93
C GLY A 208 13.56 10.60 -19.35
N CYS A 209 13.65 9.75 -20.37
CA CYS A 209 12.59 8.88 -20.82
C CYS A 209 12.90 7.43 -20.42
N ALA A 210 12.19 6.89 -19.45
CA ALA A 210 12.28 5.49 -19.05
C ALA A 210 11.94 4.58 -20.26
N PRO A 211 12.86 3.70 -20.69
CA PRO A 211 12.69 2.91 -21.92
C PRO A 211 11.70 1.75 -21.78
N GLN A 212 11.31 1.39 -20.55
CA GLN A 212 10.32 0.37 -20.26
C GLN A 212 9.71 0.59 -18.88
N THR A 213 8.72 -0.23 -18.55
CA THR A 213 8.10 -0.27 -17.23
C THR A 213 8.83 -1.26 -16.32
N TRP A 214 9.10 -0.88 -15.08
CA TRP A 214 9.63 -1.74 -14.03
C TRP A 214 8.68 -1.84 -12.85
N CYS A 215 8.31 -3.08 -12.54
CA CYS A 215 7.42 -3.48 -11.46
C CYS A 215 8.13 -3.51 -10.11
N LEU A 216 7.49 -2.95 -9.08
CA LEU A 216 7.90 -3.06 -7.69
C LEU A 216 7.67 -4.47 -7.13
N SER A 217 6.50 -5.05 -7.41
CA SER A 217 6.13 -6.38 -6.90
C SER A 217 5.41 -7.27 -7.91
N CYS A 218 5.22 -6.82 -9.16
CA CYS A 218 4.57 -7.61 -10.22
C CYS A 218 5.51 -8.42 -11.11
N ALA A 219 6.81 -8.42 -10.81
CA ALA A 219 7.82 -9.25 -11.48
C ALA A 219 8.73 -9.91 -10.44
N PRO A 220 9.33 -11.09 -10.73
CA PRO A 220 10.27 -11.74 -9.83
C PRO A 220 11.41 -10.81 -9.43
N PHE A 221 11.81 -10.84 -8.16
CA PHE A 221 12.90 -10.00 -7.64
C PHE A 221 14.17 -10.11 -8.50
N MET A 222 14.78 -8.97 -8.83
CA MET A 222 15.98 -8.85 -9.69
C MET A 222 15.84 -9.30 -11.16
N SER A 223 14.64 -9.66 -11.62
CA SER A 223 14.38 -9.87 -13.05
C SER A 223 14.44 -8.57 -13.86
N GLU A 224 14.50 -8.65 -15.19
CA GLU A 224 14.54 -7.46 -16.07
C GLU A 224 13.33 -6.54 -15.90
N GLY A 225 12.15 -7.11 -15.62
CA GLY A 225 10.93 -6.37 -15.35
C GLY A 225 10.79 -5.88 -13.90
N SER A 226 11.73 -6.24 -13.01
CA SER A 226 11.72 -5.80 -11.61
C SER A 226 12.46 -4.48 -11.45
N ILE A 227 11.88 -3.53 -10.69
CA ILE A 227 12.54 -2.25 -10.41
C ILE A 227 13.89 -2.45 -9.74
N TYR A 228 14.06 -3.46 -8.89
CA TYR A 228 15.31 -3.69 -8.17
C TYR A 228 16.51 -3.97 -9.09
N SER A 229 16.31 -4.52 -10.29
CA SER A 229 17.40 -4.66 -11.28
C SER A 229 17.79 -3.31 -11.90
N LEU A 230 16.85 -2.39 -12.09
CA LEU A 230 17.14 -1.00 -12.44
C LEU A 230 17.84 -0.28 -11.29
N LEU A 231 17.34 -0.39 -10.06
CA LEU A 231 17.91 0.30 -8.90
C LEU A 231 19.35 -0.15 -8.65
N ALA A 232 19.64 -1.44 -8.77
CA ALA A 232 21.00 -1.94 -8.62
C ALA A 232 21.97 -1.32 -9.63
N ARG A 233 21.55 -1.19 -10.91
CA ARG A 233 22.33 -0.50 -11.94
C ARG A 233 22.50 0.99 -11.62
N ALA A 234 21.41 1.67 -11.26
CA ALA A 234 21.42 3.08 -10.95
C ALA A 234 22.29 3.42 -9.74
N LEU A 235 22.18 2.66 -8.65
CA LEU A 235 23.00 2.80 -7.45
C LEU A 235 24.49 2.57 -7.77
N SER A 236 24.83 1.50 -8.48
CA SER A 236 26.23 1.23 -8.87
C SER A 236 26.82 2.37 -9.71
N ALA A 237 26.04 2.93 -10.63
CA ALA A 237 26.49 3.98 -11.54
C ALA A 237 26.64 5.36 -10.87
N THR A 238 25.83 5.66 -9.86
CA THR A 238 25.72 7.01 -9.30
C THR A 238 26.28 7.16 -7.90
N ILE A 239 26.35 6.10 -7.11
CA ILE A 239 26.93 6.12 -5.76
C ILE A 239 28.43 5.90 -5.85
N ILE A 240 29.14 6.88 -6.43
CA ILE A 240 30.57 6.84 -6.72
C ILE A 240 31.24 8.18 -6.38
N THR A 241 32.48 8.11 -5.88
CA THR A 241 33.36 9.27 -5.72
C THR A 241 34.58 9.09 -6.63
N GLU A 242 35.20 10.18 -7.08
CA GLU A 242 36.36 10.10 -7.98
C GLU A 242 37.52 9.37 -7.30
N GLU A 243 37.74 9.60 -6.02
CA GLU A 243 38.85 9.06 -5.23
C GLU A 243 38.72 7.55 -5.00
N ARG A 244 37.48 7.03 -4.91
CA ARG A 244 37.19 5.61 -4.59
C ARG A 244 36.47 4.89 -5.74
N ALA A 245 36.48 5.46 -6.95
CA ALA A 245 35.79 4.90 -8.11
C ALA A 245 36.23 3.47 -8.48
N SER A 246 37.52 3.16 -8.29
CA SER A 246 38.09 1.83 -8.55
C SER A 246 37.98 0.86 -7.37
N LYS A 247 37.60 1.33 -6.18
CA LYS A 247 37.40 0.48 -5.01
C LYS A 247 36.09 -0.32 -5.16
N PRO A 248 36.09 -1.63 -4.90
CA PRO A 248 34.86 -2.40 -4.87
C PRO A 248 33.92 -1.90 -3.77
N ARG A 249 32.62 -1.81 -4.08
CA ARG A 249 31.58 -1.22 -3.23
C ARG A 249 30.39 -2.17 -3.12
N LEU A 250 29.92 -2.40 -1.90
CA LEU A 250 28.66 -3.07 -1.62
C LEU A 250 27.68 -2.02 -1.10
N ILE A 251 26.61 -1.75 -1.84
CA ILE A 251 25.64 -0.70 -1.53
C ILE A 251 24.33 -1.37 -1.09
N ILE A 252 24.07 -1.39 0.21
CA ILE A 252 22.88 -2.00 0.80
C ILE A 252 21.80 -0.93 1.01
N THR A 253 20.60 -1.18 0.52
CA THR A 253 19.45 -0.28 0.72
C THR A 253 18.21 -1.05 1.13
N ASN A 254 17.34 -0.43 1.92
CA ASN A 254 16.06 -1.02 2.30
C ASN A 254 15.06 -0.92 1.16
N SER A 255 14.41 -2.01 0.76
CA SER A 255 13.46 -2.02 -0.36
C SER A 255 12.25 -1.09 -0.14
N GLY A 256 11.85 -0.85 1.11
CA GLY A 256 10.75 0.03 1.48
C GLY A 256 10.97 1.52 1.19
N HIS A 257 12.20 1.94 0.81
CA HIS A 257 12.44 3.30 0.34
C HIS A 257 11.76 3.59 -1.02
N ILE A 258 11.41 2.54 -1.76
CA ILE A 258 10.71 2.60 -3.04
C ILE A 258 9.22 2.46 -2.80
N ARG A 259 8.44 3.42 -3.32
CA ARG A 259 7.00 3.55 -2.99
C ARG A 259 6.07 3.22 -4.14
N PHE A 260 6.59 3.19 -5.36
CA PHE A 260 5.82 2.93 -6.56
C PHE A 260 6.66 2.27 -7.66
N ASP A 261 5.96 1.65 -8.61
CA ASP A 261 6.53 1.17 -9.86
C ASP A 261 7.10 2.34 -10.70
N LEU A 262 7.99 2.04 -11.64
CA LEU A 262 8.50 3.02 -12.58
C LEU A 262 7.93 2.73 -13.97
N ALA A 263 7.02 3.57 -14.46
CA ALA A 263 6.39 3.39 -15.77
C ALA A 263 7.31 3.82 -16.93
N GLU A 264 7.15 3.15 -18.07
CA GLU A 264 7.76 3.59 -19.34
C GLU A 264 7.25 4.98 -19.72
N GLY A 265 8.15 5.84 -20.17
CA GLY A 265 7.85 7.19 -20.64
C GLY A 265 8.59 8.26 -19.85
N ALA A 266 7.97 9.44 -19.68
CA ALA A 266 8.64 10.55 -19.02
C ALA A 266 8.92 10.25 -17.55
N PHE A 267 10.20 10.33 -17.17
CA PHE A 267 10.62 10.36 -15.77
C PHE A 267 10.99 11.80 -15.40
N ASP A 268 10.08 12.45 -14.69
CA ASP A 268 10.16 13.86 -14.32
C ASP A 268 10.41 14.07 -12.81
N TYR A 269 10.45 15.34 -12.40
CA TYR A 269 10.64 15.72 -10.99
C TYR A 269 9.59 15.06 -10.08
N ASP A 270 8.33 15.02 -10.49
CA ASP A 270 7.24 14.34 -9.78
C ASP A 270 7.49 12.84 -9.66
N SER A 271 7.89 12.20 -10.76
CA SER A 271 8.19 10.77 -10.86
C SER A 271 9.28 10.36 -9.87
N SER A 272 10.25 11.23 -9.60
CA SER A 272 11.28 10.98 -8.59
C SER A 272 10.69 10.80 -7.18
N PHE A 273 9.69 11.59 -6.81
CA PHE A 273 9.00 11.48 -5.51
C PHE A 273 8.00 10.33 -5.49
N ILE A 274 7.33 10.04 -6.62
CA ILE A 274 6.43 8.89 -6.73
C ILE A 274 7.21 7.58 -6.47
N VAL A 275 8.39 7.43 -7.08
CA VAL A 275 9.19 6.20 -6.97
C VAL A 275 10.01 6.17 -5.67
N SER A 276 10.78 7.21 -5.37
CA SER A 276 11.74 7.24 -4.25
C SER A 276 11.69 8.60 -3.51
N PRO A 277 10.69 8.83 -2.62
CA PRO A 277 10.45 10.13 -1.99
C PRO A 277 11.36 10.45 -0.81
N PHE A 278 12.00 9.45 -0.22
CA PHE A 278 12.77 9.67 1.00
C PHE A 278 14.10 10.37 0.71
N THR A 279 14.56 11.09 1.72
CA THR A 279 15.82 11.84 1.69
C THR A 279 16.88 11.17 2.57
N ASP A 280 16.92 9.82 2.59
CA ASP A 280 17.94 9.10 3.35
C ASP A 280 19.28 9.27 2.64
N ALA A 281 20.31 9.62 3.40
CA ALA A 281 21.65 9.80 2.86
C ALA A 281 22.46 8.51 2.92
N PHE A 282 23.56 8.46 2.15
CA PHE A 282 24.41 7.28 2.04
C PHE A 282 25.61 7.39 3.01
N ASN A 283 25.56 6.60 4.07
CA ASN A 283 26.67 6.35 4.98
C ASN A 283 27.56 5.20 4.47
N TYR A 284 28.78 5.12 4.97
CA TYR A 284 29.66 3.98 4.71
C TYR A 284 30.69 3.76 5.81
N LEU A 285 31.22 2.53 5.79
CA LEU A 285 32.48 2.15 6.44
C LEU A 285 33.52 1.85 5.33
N PRO A 286 34.68 2.52 5.33
CA PRO A 286 35.74 2.28 4.34
C PRO A 286 36.46 0.96 4.59
N ASP A 287 36.91 0.31 3.51
CA ASP A 287 37.87 -0.79 3.54
C ASP A 287 37.50 -1.96 4.50
N VAL A 288 36.21 -2.29 4.61
CA VAL A 288 35.70 -3.43 5.39
C VAL A 288 36.19 -4.75 4.77
N PRO A 289 36.70 -5.72 5.55
CA PRO A 289 37.06 -7.03 5.03
C PRO A 289 35.88 -7.69 4.31
N TYR A 290 36.10 -8.12 3.07
CA TYR A 290 35.03 -8.62 2.20
C TYR A 290 34.30 -9.82 2.79
N HIS A 291 35.01 -10.70 3.50
CA HIS A 291 34.40 -11.85 4.17
C HIS A 291 33.38 -11.46 5.25
N LEU A 292 33.52 -10.28 5.88
CA LEU A 292 32.50 -9.73 6.79
C LEU A 292 31.40 -9.03 6.00
N ALA A 293 31.78 -8.10 5.11
CA ALA A 293 30.86 -7.24 4.38
C ALA A 293 29.85 -8.04 3.53
N SER A 294 30.28 -9.12 2.88
CA SER A 294 29.45 -9.99 2.05
C SER A 294 28.34 -10.72 2.81
N GLN A 295 28.43 -10.82 4.15
CA GLN A 295 27.43 -11.47 5.00
C GLN A 295 26.43 -10.48 5.61
N VAL A 296 26.70 -9.17 5.55
CA VAL A 296 25.88 -8.13 6.20
C VAL A 296 24.46 -8.12 5.65
N LEU A 297 24.25 -8.26 4.34
CA LEU A 297 22.90 -8.28 3.76
C LEU A 297 22.05 -9.40 4.37
N ALA A 298 22.59 -10.61 4.48
CA ALA A 298 21.89 -11.75 5.06
C ALA A 298 21.65 -11.57 6.57
N ALA A 299 22.60 -10.95 7.28
CA ALA A 299 22.44 -10.60 8.70
C ALA A 299 21.32 -9.56 8.91
N LEU A 300 21.19 -8.58 8.01
CA LEU A 300 20.12 -7.58 8.05
C LEU A 300 18.75 -8.18 7.72
N GLU A 301 18.66 -9.13 6.77
CA GLU A 301 17.41 -9.83 6.44
C GLU A 301 16.93 -10.76 7.57
N SER A 302 17.87 -11.33 8.34
CA SER A 302 17.56 -12.28 9.41
C SER A 302 17.42 -11.64 10.78
N GLY A 303 18.02 -10.47 10.99
CA GLY A 303 17.80 -9.69 12.19
C GLY A 303 16.51 -8.88 12.07
N ASP A 304 15.75 -8.80 13.15
CA ASP A 304 14.53 -7.98 13.28
C ASP A 304 14.89 -6.48 13.31
N TYR A 305 15.49 -5.99 12.21
CA TYR A 305 16.00 -4.63 12.08
C TYR A 305 14.95 -3.73 11.42
N PRO A 306 14.89 -2.44 11.79
CA PRO A 306 13.89 -1.52 11.26
C PRO A 306 13.85 -1.49 9.73
N SER A 307 12.75 -2.00 9.14
CA SER A 307 12.47 -1.88 7.72
C SER A 307 11.40 -0.83 7.47
N LYS A 308 11.57 0.02 6.44
CA LYS A 308 10.45 0.89 5.98
C LYS A 308 9.29 0.08 5.39
N ARG A 309 9.52 -1.22 5.22
CA ARG A 309 8.56 -2.25 4.82
C ARG A 309 7.93 -3.02 5.99
N ASP A 310 8.44 -2.89 7.24
CA ASP A 310 7.74 -3.42 8.43
C ASP A 310 6.44 -2.66 8.74
N LEU A 311 6.12 -1.67 7.91
CA LEU A 311 4.81 -1.03 7.81
C LEU A 311 3.89 -1.67 6.73
N SER A 312 4.30 -2.76 6.06
CA SER A 312 3.46 -3.78 5.36
C SER A 312 4.24 -4.68 4.37
N THR A 313 4.07 -6.00 4.48
CA THR A 313 3.52 -6.94 3.45
C THR A 313 3.73 -8.42 3.81
N GLU A 314 4.83 -8.80 4.47
CA GLU A 314 5.11 -10.21 4.79
C GLU A 314 4.30 -10.77 5.98
N SER A 315 3.81 -9.89 6.88
CA SER A 315 2.94 -10.27 8.01
C SER A 315 1.49 -10.59 7.61
N PHE A 316 1.12 -10.52 6.33
CA PHE A 316 -0.29 -10.51 5.88
C PHE A 316 -0.80 -11.83 5.29
N GLY A 317 -0.05 -12.93 5.40
CA GLY A 317 -0.60 -14.28 5.25
C GLY A 317 -1.47 -14.49 4.02
N PHE A 318 -0.93 -14.23 2.81
CA PHE A 318 -1.53 -14.71 1.57
C PHE A 318 -1.38 -16.24 1.47
N THR A 319 -2.01 -16.98 2.36
CA THR A 319 -2.36 -18.37 2.08
C THR A 319 -3.52 -18.35 1.11
N GLN A 320 -3.31 -18.87 -0.09
CA GLN A 320 -4.41 -19.39 -0.89
C GLN A 320 -5.18 -20.37 -0.01
N MET A 321 -6.42 -20.03 0.37
CA MET A 321 -7.33 -21.08 0.79
C MET A 321 -7.45 -22.02 -0.40
N ASN A 322 -7.10 -23.28 -0.14
CA ASN A 322 -7.15 -24.37 -1.07
C ASN A 322 -8.48 -24.30 -1.86
N PRO A 323 -8.49 -24.15 -3.20
CA PRO A 323 -9.71 -23.98 -3.98
C PRO A 323 -10.63 -25.22 -3.93
N SER A 324 -10.19 -26.30 -3.27
CA SER A 324 -10.88 -27.58 -3.17
C SER A 324 -11.91 -27.71 -2.05
N LEU A 325 -12.22 -26.66 -1.25
CA LEU A 325 -13.08 -26.82 -0.06
C LEU A 325 -14.25 -25.84 0.12
N ASP A 326 -14.60 -25.01 -0.86
CA ASP A 326 -15.89 -24.30 -0.83
C ASP A 326 -16.58 -24.35 -2.19
N SER A 327 -17.37 -25.40 -2.42
CA SER A 327 -18.38 -25.40 -3.47
C SER A 327 -19.57 -24.54 -3.02
N CYS A 328 -19.38 -23.22 -2.93
CA CYS A 328 -20.50 -22.29 -3.00
C CYS A 328 -20.69 -21.92 -4.46
N ILE A 329 -21.50 -22.73 -5.16
CA ILE A 329 -22.06 -22.34 -6.45
C ILE A 329 -22.95 -21.13 -6.18
N ASP A 330 -22.46 -19.95 -6.54
CA ASP A 330 -23.29 -18.75 -6.56
C ASP A 330 -24.42 -18.90 -7.58
N PRO A 331 -25.61 -18.36 -7.27
CA PRO A 331 -26.67 -18.24 -8.26
C PRO A 331 -26.14 -17.42 -9.43
N PRO A 332 -26.41 -17.82 -10.69
CA PRO A 332 -25.96 -17.06 -11.84
C PRO A 332 -26.46 -15.63 -11.67
N VAL A 333 -25.55 -14.66 -11.84
CA VAL A 333 -25.87 -13.26 -12.09
C VAL A 333 -27.07 -13.27 -13.03
N THR A 334 -28.25 -12.95 -12.50
CA THR A 334 -29.51 -13.25 -13.17
C THR A 334 -29.49 -12.58 -14.53
N ARG A 335 -29.33 -13.40 -15.57
CA ARG A 335 -29.78 -13.12 -16.92
C ARG A 335 -31.30 -13.16 -16.90
N ASP A 336 -31.91 -12.24 -16.16
CA ASP A 336 -33.35 -12.07 -16.24
C ASP A 336 -33.65 -11.17 -17.42
N ASN A 337 -34.16 -11.82 -18.46
CA ASN A 337 -34.80 -11.26 -19.64
C ASN A 337 -36.14 -10.58 -19.27
N LEU A 338 -36.12 -9.67 -18.29
CA LEU A 338 -37.26 -8.84 -17.95
C LEU A 338 -36.90 -7.37 -18.17
N ILE A 339 -37.20 -6.96 -19.40
CA ILE A 339 -37.28 -5.59 -19.90
C ILE A 339 -37.91 -4.68 -18.83
N THR A 340 -37.09 -3.95 -18.08
CA THR A 340 -37.49 -2.71 -17.41
C THR A 340 -36.56 -1.59 -17.82
N LYS A 341 -36.91 -1.00 -18.99
CA LYS A 341 -36.54 0.33 -19.50
C LYS A 341 -35.44 1.09 -18.70
N ARG A 342 -34.16 0.77 -18.95
CA ARG A 342 -33.02 1.68 -18.71
C ARG A 342 -32.01 1.69 -19.88
N SER A 343 -32.47 1.43 -21.09
CA SER A 343 -31.71 1.63 -22.31
C SER A 343 -32.56 2.41 -23.29
N TYR A 344 -32.32 3.73 -23.37
CA TYR A 344 -32.82 4.52 -24.49
C TYR A 344 -31.99 4.18 -25.75
N PRO A 345 -32.64 3.98 -26.91
CA PRO A 345 -32.00 3.56 -28.15
C PRO A 345 -31.32 4.74 -28.87
N GLY A 346 -30.26 5.27 -28.24
CA GLY A 346 -29.41 6.32 -28.81
C GLY A 346 -27.94 6.22 -28.43
N GLY A 347 -27.59 5.32 -27.49
CA GLY A 347 -26.20 5.02 -27.15
C GLY A 347 -25.58 4.09 -28.19
N ARG A 348 -24.41 4.45 -28.71
CA ARG A 348 -23.55 3.56 -29.49
C ARG A 348 -23.48 2.19 -28.80
N ILE A 349 -23.88 1.12 -29.49
CA ILE A 349 -23.62 -0.25 -29.04
C ILE A 349 -22.11 -0.44 -29.10
N ILE A 350 -21.41 -0.19 -28.00
CA ILE A 350 -20.02 -0.59 -27.85
C ILE A 350 -20.05 -2.09 -27.64
N ARG A 351 -19.71 -2.85 -28.68
CA ARG A 351 -19.44 -4.28 -28.61
C ARG A 351 -18.42 -4.46 -27.49
N ARG A 352 -18.82 -5.06 -26.37
CA ARG A 352 -17.98 -5.28 -25.17
C ARG A 352 -16.93 -6.34 -25.53
N GLN A 353 -15.91 -5.95 -26.30
CA GLN A 353 -14.66 -6.69 -26.32
C GLN A 353 -14.13 -6.62 -24.90
N THR A 354 -14.16 -7.76 -24.21
CA THR A 354 -13.60 -7.98 -22.88
C THR A 354 -12.07 -7.91 -22.96
N THR A 355 -11.53 -6.74 -23.28
CA THR A 355 -10.15 -6.42 -22.91
C THR A 355 -10.19 -6.10 -21.43
N THR A 356 -9.94 -7.11 -20.60
CA THR A 356 -9.75 -6.94 -19.16
C THR A 356 -8.45 -6.17 -18.95
N THR A 357 -8.53 -4.99 -18.35
CA THR A 357 -7.35 -4.22 -17.96
C THR A 357 -6.74 -4.83 -16.70
N PRO A 358 -5.40 -4.83 -16.55
CA PRO A 358 -4.76 -5.20 -15.29
C PRO A 358 -5.24 -4.31 -14.15
N GLY A 359 -5.48 -4.91 -12.99
CA GLY A 359 -5.96 -4.20 -11.81
C GLY A 359 -6.17 -5.10 -10.61
N TYR A 360 -6.90 -4.58 -9.63
CA TYR A 360 -7.23 -5.30 -8.41
C TYR A 360 -8.26 -6.40 -8.67
N VAL A 361 -8.02 -7.57 -8.09
CA VAL A 361 -8.98 -8.68 -7.99
C VAL A 361 -9.01 -9.09 -6.52
N THR A 362 -9.87 -8.41 -5.77
CA THR A 362 -9.95 -8.43 -4.32
C THR A 362 -10.73 -9.65 -3.85
N THR A 363 -10.29 -10.25 -2.74
CA THR A 363 -11.06 -11.28 -2.04
C THR A 363 -11.00 -10.95 -0.56
N ASP A 364 -12.16 -10.75 0.05
CA ASP A 364 -12.33 -10.33 1.44
C ASP A 364 -13.38 -11.22 2.15
N ASP A 365 -13.77 -10.90 3.39
CA ASP A 365 -14.73 -11.74 4.15
C ASP A 365 -16.13 -11.81 3.48
N PHE A 366 -16.42 -10.96 2.48
CA PHE A 366 -17.64 -10.98 1.67
C PHE A 366 -17.45 -11.61 0.28
N GLY A 367 -16.32 -12.25 0.01
CA GLY A 367 -16.03 -12.91 -1.26
C GLY A 367 -15.24 -12.02 -2.22
N SER A 368 -15.44 -12.20 -3.53
CA SER A 368 -14.58 -11.64 -4.59
C SER A 368 -15.27 -10.67 -5.55
N ASP A 369 -16.47 -10.21 -5.23
CA ASP A 369 -17.29 -9.31 -6.06
C ASP A 369 -17.21 -7.83 -5.61
N GLY A 370 -16.23 -7.51 -4.76
CA GLY A 370 -16.06 -6.17 -4.19
C GLY A 370 -15.58 -5.13 -5.19
N ASP A 371 -14.79 -5.49 -6.18
CA ASP A 371 -14.30 -4.52 -7.17
C ASP A 371 -15.39 -4.12 -8.16
N ASP A 372 -15.41 -2.83 -8.51
CA ASP A 372 -16.43 -2.30 -9.43
C ASP A 372 -16.17 -2.66 -10.90
N THR A 373 -14.90 -2.74 -11.26
CA THR A 373 -14.44 -3.03 -12.62
C THR A 373 -13.82 -4.42 -12.66
N VAL A 374 -14.11 -5.18 -13.73
CA VAL A 374 -13.55 -6.52 -13.92
C VAL A 374 -12.14 -6.38 -14.49
N HIS A 375 -11.15 -6.87 -13.75
CA HIS A 375 -9.74 -6.82 -14.13
C HIS A 375 -9.13 -8.18 -14.38
N SER A 376 -7.99 -8.18 -15.08
CA SER A 376 -7.01 -9.26 -14.97
C SER A 376 -6.14 -9.03 -13.73
N LYS A 377 -5.89 -10.09 -12.96
CA LYS A 377 -5.10 -10.01 -11.74
C LYS A 377 -3.65 -9.65 -12.07
N ILE A 378 -3.12 -8.63 -11.41
CA ILE A 378 -1.68 -8.33 -11.42
C ILE A 378 -0.98 -9.36 -10.50
N PRO A 379 0.04 -10.09 -10.98
CA PRO A 379 0.87 -10.98 -10.17
C PRO A 379 1.52 -10.25 -9.01
N TYR A 380 1.82 -10.99 -7.96
CA TYR A 380 2.51 -10.49 -6.80
C TYR A 380 3.68 -11.42 -6.45
N TYR A 381 4.84 -10.83 -6.25
CA TYR A 381 6.06 -11.48 -5.79
C TYR A 381 6.51 -10.80 -4.51
N SER A 382 6.86 -11.57 -3.49
CA SER A 382 7.53 -11.00 -2.33
C SER A 382 8.93 -10.55 -2.72
N VAL A 383 9.41 -9.53 -2.02
CA VAL A 383 10.75 -8.96 -2.18
C VAL A 383 11.36 -8.77 -0.78
N PRO A 384 12.68 -8.93 -0.64
CA PRO A 384 13.35 -8.86 0.66
C PRO A 384 13.23 -7.46 1.29
N ASN A 385 13.54 -7.36 2.58
CA ASN A 385 13.54 -6.07 3.29
C ASN A 385 14.67 -5.15 2.82
N PHE A 386 15.78 -5.74 2.40
CA PHE A 386 17.00 -5.10 1.94
C PHE A 386 17.46 -5.73 0.63
N PHE A 387 18.13 -4.94 -0.19
CA PHE A 387 18.80 -5.41 -1.39
C PHE A 387 20.14 -4.72 -1.56
N GLN A 388 21.01 -5.31 -2.37
CA GLN A 388 22.36 -4.83 -2.58
C GLN A 388 22.62 -4.53 -4.06
N ALA A 389 23.31 -3.42 -4.30
CA ALA A 389 23.97 -3.11 -5.55
C ALA A 389 25.49 -3.27 -5.41
N ASN A 390 26.15 -3.73 -6.47
CA ASN A 390 27.59 -3.97 -6.49
C ASN A 390 28.24 -2.95 -7.43
N GLY A 391 29.23 -2.20 -6.94
CA GLY A 391 30.00 -1.25 -7.73
C GLY A 391 31.47 -1.66 -7.83
N SER A 392 32.05 -1.62 -9.04
CA SER A 392 33.47 -1.92 -9.29
C SER A 392 33.94 -3.30 -8.78
N LEU A 393 33.03 -4.28 -8.69
CA LEU A 393 33.38 -5.68 -8.44
C LEU A 393 33.93 -6.33 -9.73
N PRO A 394 34.80 -7.35 -9.62
CA PRO A 394 35.22 -8.13 -10.78
C PRO A 394 34.05 -8.88 -11.41
N ALA A 395 34.19 -9.28 -12.68
CA ALA A 395 33.12 -9.92 -13.45
C ALA A 395 32.59 -11.23 -12.85
N ASN A 396 33.39 -11.93 -12.05
CA ASN A 396 32.98 -13.14 -11.31
C ASN A 396 32.18 -12.82 -10.03
N GLY A 397 31.96 -11.54 -9.70
CA GLY A 397 31.19 -11.07 -8.56
C GLY A 397 31.81 -11.35 -7.18
N THR A 398 33.02 -11.88 -7.12
CA THR A 398 33.67 -12.31 -5.88
C THR A 398 35.08 -11.77 -5.77
N LEU A 399 35.42 -11.30 -4.57
CA LEU A 399 36.75 -10.82 -4.23
C LEU A 399 37.52 -11.89 -3.43
N ALA A 400 38.84 -11.73 -3.35
CA ALA A 400 39.66 -12.55 -2.47
C ALA A 400 39.27 -12.34 -0.99
N ALA A 401 39.54 -13.33 -0.15
CA ALA A 401 39.12 -13.29 1.27
C ALA A 401 39.78 -12.17 2.09
N ASP A 402 40.98 -11.76 1.67
CA ASP A 402 41.78 -10.66 2.22
C ASP A 402 41.46 -9.30 1.57
N ALA A 403 40.59 -9.27 0.56
CA ALA A 403 40.18 -8.03 -0.08
C ALA A 403 39.30 -7.20 0.85
N THR A 404 39.32 -5.89 0.61
CA THR A 404 38.46 -4.94 1.31
C THR A 404 37.46 -4.30 0.33
N VAL A 405 36.32 -3.86 0.89
CA VAL A 405 35.27 -3.17 0.15
C VAL A 405 34.79 -1.96 0.94
N ASP A 406 34.26 -0.97 0.23
CA ASP A 406 33.47 0.06 0.87
C ASP A 406 32.05 -0.48 1.08
N LEU A 407 31.62 -0.57 2.34
CA LEU A 407 30.28 -0.99 2.71
C LEU A 407 29.41 0.25 2.87
N ILE A 408 28.54 0.51 1.91
CA ILE A 408 27.69 1.69 1.82
C ILE A 408 26.25 1.30 2.19
N PHE A 409 25.58 2.11 3.00
CA PHE A 409 24.23 1.85 3.51
C PHE A 409 23.47 3.14 3.81
N LEU A 410 22.16 3.05 4.02
CA LEU A 410 21.34 4.21 4.37
C LEU A 410 21.62 4.65 5.81
N ASP A 411 21.65 5.96 6.04
CA ASP A 411 21.98 6.56 7.33
C ASP A 411 21.12 6.03 8.51
N TYR A 412 19.83 5.85 8.30
CA TYR A 412 18.92 5.38 9.34
C TYR A 412 19.15 3.93 9.77
N VAL A 413 19.88 3.12 8.98
CA VAL A 413 20.24 1.73 9.33
C VAL A 413 21.68 1.57 9.78
N ALA A 414 22.42 2.65 9.99
CA ALA A 414 23.83 2.61 10.40
C ALA A 414 24.06 1.72 11.63
N GLY A 415 23.29 1.96 12.70
CA GLY A 415 23.42 1.16 13.93
C GLY A 415 23.05 -0.32 13.74
N SER A 416 22.18 -0.65 12.78
CA SER A 416 21.86 -2.04 12.43
C SER A 416 23.03 -2.72 11.69
N VAL A 417 23.70 -1.99 10.79
CA VAL A 417 24.87 -2.49 10.06
C VAL A 417 26.05 -2.72 10.99
N VAL A 418 26.34 -1.77 11.90
CA VAL A 418 27.41 -1.90 12.90
C VAL A 418 27.15 -3.12 13.80
N LYS A 419 25.91 -3.29 14.29
CA LYS A 419 25.52 -4.49 15.06
C LYS A 419 25.70 -5.78 14.26
N ALA A 420 25.31 -5.79 12.99
CA ALA A 420 25.47 -6.96 12.13
C ALA A 420 26.95 -7.31 11.92
N LEU A 421 27.81 -6.34 11.62
CA LEU A 421 29.26 -6.54 11.48
C LEU A 421 29.91 -7.08 12.76
N ASN A 422 29.56 -6.51 13.92
CA ASN A 422 30.11 -6.95 15.20
C ASN A 422 29.62 -8.36 15.57
N GLY A 423 28.38 -8.71 15.21
CA GLY A 423 27.87 -10.08 15.32
C GLY A 423 28.61 -11.09 14.45
N LEU A 424 29.26 -10.64 13.38
CA LEU A 424 30.09 -11.47 12.47
C LEU A 424 31.57 -11.52 12.90
N GLY A 425 31.93 -10.93 14.04
CA GLY A 425 33.31 -10.87 14.54
C GLY A 425 34.11 -9.63 14.11
N GLY A 426 33.44 -8.60 13.60
CA GLY A 426 34.01 -7.26 13.44
C GLY A 426 34.14 -6.50 14.76
N ASP A 427 34.85 -5.38 14.72
CA ASP A 427 35.02 -4.44 15.85
C ASP A 427 34.84 -3.01 15.31
N TYR A 428 33.59 -2.65 15.05
CA TYR A 428 33.19 -1.35 14.49
C TYR A 428 32.35 -0.56 15.48
N THR A 429 32.48 0.76 15.42
CA THR A 429 31.71 1.70 16.24
C THR A 429 30.85 2.62 15.37
N ASP A 430 29.79 3.19 15.95
CA ASP A 430 28.92 4.13 15.22
C ASP A 430 29.69 5.42 14.84
N GLU A 431 30.75 5.76 15.58
CA GLU A 431 31.63 6.91 15.33
C GLU A 431 32.49 6.76 14.06
N GLU A 432 32.73 5.54 13.58
CA GLU A 432 33.47 5.28 12.34
C GLU A 432 32.60 5.48 11.08
N VAL A 433 31.27 5.52 11.26
CA VAL A 433 30.35 5.70 10.16
C VAL A 433 30.40 7.15 9.67
N THR A 434 30.74 7.33 8.41
CA THR A 434 30.79 8.63 7.74
C THR A 434 29.92 8.62 6.47
N TYR A 435 29.63 9.80 5.92
CA TYR A 435 28.90 9.91 4.66
C TYR A 435 29.81 9.59 3.46
N TYR A 436 29.32 8.77 2.54
CA TYR A 436 30.02 8.42 1.31
C TYR A 436 29.89 9.51 0.23
N LEU A 437 28.72 10.15 0.17
CA LEU A 437 28.42 11.30 -0.66
C LEU A 437 27.94 12.47 0.22
N PRO A 438 27.94 13.72 -0.28
CA PRO A 438 27.34 14.84 0.44
C PRO A 438 25.92 14.51 0.94
N LYS A 439 25.56 14.94 2.15
CA LYS A 439 24.28 14.57 2.80
C LYS A 439 23.02 14.93 1.98
N ASN A 440 23.15 15.88 1.05
CA ASN A 440 22.04 16.28 0.17
C ASN A 440 21.87 15.36 -1.05
N PHE A 441 22.81 14.46 -1.31
CA PHE A 441 22.64 13.36 -2.27
C PHE A 441 22.01 12.17 -1.55
N THR A 442 20.75 11.91 -1.85
CA THR A 442 19.90 10.99 -1.08
C THR A 442 19.29 9.91 -1.95
N THR A 443 18.48 9.03 -1.36
CA THR A 443 17.67 8.04 -2.08
C THR A 443 16.76 8.67 -3.16
N ASN A 444 16.36 9.93 -3.06
CA ASN A 444 15.62 10.62 -4.12
C ASN A 444 16.52 11.15 -5.26
N SER A 445 17.84 11.23 -5.04
CA SER A 445 18.78 11.86 -5.99
C SER A 445 19.35 10.90 -7.05
N TYR A 446 19.50 9.61 -6.72
CA TYR A 446 20.25 8.68 -7.57
C TYR A 446 19.53 8.29 -8.87
N LEU A 447 18.21 8.09 -8.85
CA LEU A 447 17.44 7.82 -10.08
C LEU A 447 17.43 9.02 -11.04
N PRO A 448 17.17 10.27 -10.59
CA PRO A 448 17.36 11.46 -11.42
C PRO A 448 18.77 11.59 -11.99
N ALA A 449 19.81 11.30 -11.20
CA ALA A 449 21.19 11.32 -11.69
C ALA A 449 21.42 10.25 -12.76
N TYR A 450 20.94 9.02 -12.54
CA TYR A 450 21.03 7.92 -13.51
C TYR A 450 20.29 8.25 -14.81
N ALA A 451 19.04 8.73 -14.72
CA ALA A 451 18.22 9.10 -15.86
C ALA A 451 18.91 10.14 -16.76
N LYS A 452 19.61 11.12 -16.16
CA LYS A 452 20.34 12.16 -16.90
C LYS A 452 21.61 11.67 -17.59
N MET A 453 22.27 10.63 -17.07
CA MET A 453 23.53 10.12 -17.63
C MET A 453 23.34 8.93 -18.57
N ALA A 454 22.28 8.14 -18.39
CA ALA A 454 22.04 6.91 -19.13
C ALA A 454 21.61 7.23 -20.58
N PRO A 455 22.39 6.83 -21.61
CA PRO A 455 22.07 7.17 -23.01
C PRO A 455 20.69 6.69 -23.45
N GLU A 456 20.25 5.52 -22.98
CA GLU A 456 18.95 4.95 -23.30
C GLU A 456 17.77 5.75 -22.71
N TRP A 457 18.01 6.50 -21.63
CA TRP A 457 17.04 7.42 -21.05
C TRP A 457 17.01 8.77 -21.77
N GLN A 458 18.13 9.19 -22.35
CA GLN A 458 18.21 10.47 -23.07
C GLN A 458 17.76 10.37 -24.53
N ALA A 459 17.69 9.17 -25.10
CA ALA A 459 17.43 8.92 -26.52
C ALA A 459 16.16 9.63 -27.07
N ASN A 460 15.11 9.74 -26.26
CA ASN A 460 13.82 10.32 -26.69
C ASN A 460 13.48 11.64 -26.00
N VAL A 461 14.38 12.25 -25.22
CA VAL A 461 14.08 13.50 -24.52
C VAL A 461 13.97 14.66 -25.53
N PRO A 462 12.95 15.54 -25.45
CA PRO A 462 11.88 15.61 -24.45
C PRO A 462 10.59 14.86 -24.83
N ASN A 463 10.57 14.17 -25.97
CA ASN A 463 9.39 13.48 -26.53
C ASN A 463 9.34 12.00 -26.10
N CYS A 464 9.17 11.76 -24.81
CA CYS A 464 9.13 10.40 -24.28
C CYS A 464 7.92 9.61 -24.81
N PRO A 465 8.06 8.29 -25.04
CA PRO A 465 6.92 7.43 -25.36
C PRO A 465 5.93 7.36 -24.19
N VAL A 466 4.74 6.83 -24.44
CA VAL A 466 3.74 6.55 -23.40
C VAL A 466 3.59 5.03 -23.30
N GLY A 467 4.03 4.47 -22.17
CA GLY A 467 3.87 3.05 -21.89
C GLY A 467 2.41 2.60 -21.76
N LEU A 468 2.19 1.29 -21.87
CA LEU A 468 0.87 0.69 -21.63
C LEU A 468 0.43 0.77 -20.14
N GLY A 469 1.39 0.96 -19.24
CA GLY A 469 1.17 1.05 -17.79
C GLY A 469 1.55 -0.23 -17.04
N ILE A 470 1.40 -0.17 -15.71
CA ILE A 470 1.77 -1.28 -14.81
C ILE A 470 0.83 -2.48 -15.04
N GLY A 471 1.41 -3.69 -15.04
CA GLY A 471 0.65 -4.92 -15.20
C GLY A 471 0.33 -5.29 -16.65
N TYR A 472 0.74 -4.50 -17.64
CA TYR A 472 0.75 -4.92 -19.05
C TYR A 472 2.06 -5.63 -19.39
N ASN A 473 2.03 -6.65 -20.26
CA ASN A 473 3.19 -7.41 -20.73
C ASN A 473 4.07 -8.07 -19.65
N ILE A 474 3.55 -8.26 -18.44
CA ILE A 474 4.15 -9.06 -17.34
C ILE A 474 4.14 -10.58 -17.61
N THR A 475 3.88 -10.98 -18.84
CA THR A 475 4.04 -12.34 -19.34
C THR A 475 5.22 -12.40 -20.30
N SER A 476 6.36 -12.86 -19.78
CA SER A 476 7.35 -13.63 -20.53
C SER A 476 7.48 -14.99 -19.85
#